data_AF-A0A8X6FR55-F1
#
_entry.id   AF-A0A8X6FR55-F1
#
_cell.length_a   1.000
_cell.length_b   1.000
_cell.length_c   1.000
_cell.angle_alpha   90.00
_cell.angle_beta   90.00
_cell.angle_gamma   90.00
#
_symmetry.space_group_name_H-M   'P 1'
#
loop_
_entity.id
_entity.type
_entity.pdbx_description
1 polymer ?
#
loop_
_entity_poly.entity_id
_entity_poly.type
_entity_poly.pdbx_seq_one_letter_code
_entity_poly.pdbx_strand_id
1 'polypeptide(L)'
;MKSYISSHIVKSMNYKSKNEVNLKQSLFGGVETVESVYKNYVIELSNVDGGYKCKFEVLGQERICSEIEQLPSGPWLNEFKMHGIRLTDLEINKFNVDKEIKLL
;
A
#
# COMPACT_ATOMS: atom_id res chain seq x y z
N MET A 1 -13.53 -6.61 2.30
CA MET A 1 -12.18 -6.05 2.04
C MET A 1 -12.09 -5.72 0.57
N LYS A 2 -11.63 -4.51 0.19
CA LYS A 2 -11.46 -4.11 -1.21
C LYS A 2 -9.98 -4.11 -1.55
N SER A 3 -9.63 -4.58 -2.74
CA SER A 3 -8.26 -4.57 -3.26
C SER A 3 -8.07 -3.37 -4.16
N TYR A 4 -6.84 -2.86 -4.22
CA TYR A 4 -6.49 -1.66 -4.98
C TYR A 4 -5.33 -1.95 -5.94
N ILE A 5 -5.29 -1.21 -7.05
CA ILE A 5 -4.22 -1.22 -8.04
C ILE A 5 -3.75 0.20 -8.31
N SER A 6 -2.44 0.39 -8.48
CA SER A 6 -1.90 1.70 -8.80
C SER A 6 -2.36 2.14 -10.19
N SER A 7 -2.81 3.40 -10.32
CA SER A 7 -3.14 4.03 -11.60
C SER A 7 -1.97 3.99 -12.59
N HIS A 8 -0.72 3.99 -12.10
CA HIS A 8 0.47 3.82 -12.95
C HIS A 8 0.50 2.43 -13.61
N ILE A 9 0.27 1.38 -12.81
CA ILE A 9 0.26 0.00 -13.31
C ILE A 9 -0.87 -0.21 -14.31
N VAL A 10 -2.08 0.29 -14.02
CA VAL A 10 -3.23 0.23 -14.94
C VAL A 10 -2.88 0.82 -16.30
N LYS A 11 -2.23 2.00 -16.33
CA LYS A 11 -1.79 2.65 -17.57
C LYS A 11 -0.72 1.84 -18.28
N SER A 12 0.30 1.37 -17.56
CA SER A 12 1.42 0.60 -18.14
C SER A 12 0.98 -0.72 -18.77
N MET A 13 -0.02 -1.39 -18.19
CA MET A 13 -0.57 -2.65 -18.68
C MET A 13 -1.82 -2.47 -19.56
N ASN A 14 -2.20 -1.23 -19.88
CA ASN A 14 -3.32 -0.88 -20.75
C ASN A 14 -4.67 -1.50 -20.32
N TYR A 15 -4.92 -1.59 -19.01
CA TYR A 15 -6.21 -2.06 -18.50
C TYR A 15 -7.31 -1.02 -18.72
N LYS A 16 -8.49 -1.48 -19.17
CA LYS A 16 -9.68 -0.65 -19.31
C LYS A 16 -10.56 -0.77 -18.06
N SER A 17 -11.09 0.35 -17.59
CA SER A 17 -12.02 0.36 -16.46
C SER A 17 -13.31 -0.35 -16.86
N LYS A 18 -13.80 -1.23 -15.98
CA LYS A 18 -15.09 -1.91 -16.11
C LYS A 18 -16.24 -0.96 -15.82
N ASN A 19 -16.15 -0.24 -14.70
CA ASN A 19 -17.12 0.74 -14.24
C ASN A 19 -16.47 1.70 -13.24
N GLU A 20 -17.28 2.64 -12.73
CA GLU A 20 -16.91 3.52 -11.63
C GLU A 20 -17.79 3.21 -10.41
N VAL A 21 -17.22 3.37 -9.22
CA VAL A 21 -17.86 3.05 -7.94
C VAL A 21 -17.67 4.21 -6.99
N ASN A 22 -18.77 4.70 -6.41
CA ASN A 22 -18.74 5.67 -5.31
C ASN A 22 -18.44 4.95 -4.00
N LEU A 23 -17.49 5.46 -3.23
CA LEU A 23 -17.06 4.86 -1.98
C LEU A 23 -16.85 5.91 -0.90
N LYS A 24 -17.32 5.58 0.30
CA LYS A 24 -16.93 6.21 1.57
C LYS A 24 -16.22 5.17 2.44
N GLN A 25 -15.15 5.55 3.13
CA GLN A 25 -14.41 4.66 4.02
C GLN A 25 -14.57 5.12 5.47
N SER A 26 -14.91 4.19 6.36
CA SER A 26 -14.87 4.43 7.80
C SER A 26 -13.44 4.21 8.30
N LEU A 27 -12.93 5.17 9.07
CA LEU A 27 -11.61 5.18 9.69
C LEU A 27 -11.73 4.90 11.19
N PHE A 28 -10.61 4.57 11.82
CA PHE A 28 -10.55 4.45 13.28
C PHE A 28 -10.98 5.76 13.95
N GLY A 29 -11.67 5.64 15.07
CA GLY A 29 -12.26 6.79 15.77
C GLY A 29 -13.62 7.24 15.21
N GLY A 30 -14.25 6.47 14.30
CA GLY A 30 -15.60 6.74 13.81
C GLY A 30 -15.67 7.86 12.76
N VAL A 31 -14.52 8.30 12.25
CA VAL A 31 -14.42 9.28 11.17
C VAL A 31 -14.70 8.60 9.84
N GLU A 32 -15.36 9.28 8.91
CA GLU A 32 -15.55 8.79 7.55
C GLU A 32 -14.84 9.70 6.55
N THR A 33 -14.28 9.13 5.48
CA THR A 33 -13.73 9.89 4.38
C THR A 33 -14.82 10.65 3.63
N VAL A 34 -14.44 11.62 2.81
CA VAL A 34 -15.35 12.18 1.81
C VAL A 34 -15.68 11.08 0.79
N GLU A 35 -16.92 11.07 0.28
CA GLU A 35 -17.28 10.17 -0.82
C GLU A 35 -16.41 10.45 -2.03
N SER A 36 -15.86 9.42 -2.65
CA SER A 36 -14.97 9.53 -3.81
C SER A 36 -15.30 8.49 -4.85
N VAL A 37 -15.12 8.86 -6.12
CA VAL A 37 -15.33 7.99 -7.28
C VAL A 37 -14.04 7.21 -7.55
N TYR A 38 -14.15 5.89 -7.63
CA TYR A 38 -13.05 5.00 -7.98
C TYR A 38 -13.35 4.27 -9.28
N LYS A 39 -12.37 4.21 -10.18
CA LYS A 39 -12.43 3.32 -11.34
C LYS A 39 -12.18 1.88 -10.90
N ASN A 40 -13.01 0.95 -11.36
CA ASN A 40 -12.89 -0.47 -11.07
C ASN A 40 -12.35 -1.21 -12.29
N TYR A 41 -11.50 -2.20 -12.05
CA TYR A 41 -10.82 -2.97 -13.07
C TYR A 41 -10.95 -4.46 -12.75
N VAL A 42 -11.06 -5.29 -13.78
CA VAL A 42 -10.90 -6.74 -13.65
C VAL A 42 -9.49 -7.09 -14.08
N ILE A 43 -8.68 -7.59 -13.15
CA ILE A 43 -7.31 -8.01 -13.43
C ILE A 43 -7.19 -9.54 -13.35
N GLU A 44 -6.23 -10.10 -14.07
CA GLU A 44 -5.81 -11.49 -13.91
C GLU A 44 -4.43 -11.51 -13.23
N LEU A 45 -4.33 -12.20 -12.09
CA LEU A 45 -3.05 -12.51 -11.45
C LEU A 45 -2.70 -13.96 -11.68
N SER A 46 -1.42 -14.23 -11.93
CA SER A 46 -0.85 -15.56 -11.94
C SER A 46 0.30 -15.68 -10.96
N ASN A 47 0.54 -16.89 -10.43
CA ASN A 47 1.83 -17.16 -9.80
C ASN A 47 2.95 -17.17 -10.87
N VAL A 48 4.21 -17.13 -10.43
CA VAL A 48 5.39 -17.07 -11.31
C VAL A 48 5.42 -18.26 -12.26
N ASP A 49 5.13 -19.46 -11.75
CA ASP A 49 5.17 -20.69 -12.54
C ASP A 49 3.89 -20.93 -13.38
N GLY A 50 2.92 -20.01 -13.32
CA GLY A 50 1.66 -20.07 -14.08
C GLY A 50 0.66 -21.17 -13.68
N GLY A 51 1.00 -22.03 -12.72
CA GLY A 51 0.14 -23.09 -12.20
C GLY A 51 -1.13 -22.62 -11.47
N TYR A 52 -1.22 -21.34 -11.14
CA TYR A 52 -2.40 -20.70 -10.57
C TYR A 52 -2.70 -19.39 -11.28
N LYS A 53 -3.97 -19.17 -11.60
CA LYS A 53 -4.49 -17.91 -12.14
C LYS A 53 -5.82 -17.57 -11.49
N CYS A 54 -6.03 -16.29 -11.17
CA CYS A 54 -7.33 -15.80 -10.71
C CYS A 54 -7.65 -14.44 -11.29
N LYS A 55 -8.95 -14.22 -11.53
CA LYS A 55 -9.49 -12.91 -11.90
C LYS A 55 -10.24 -12.31 -10.72
N PHE A 56 -10.02 -11.04 -10.46
CA PHE A 56 -10.75 -10.33 -9.42
C PHE A 56 -10.83 -8.83 -9.70
N GLU A 57 -11.75 -8.19 -8.99
CA GLU A 57 -12.00 -6.75 -9.10
C GLU A 57 -11.10 -5.96 -8.17
N VAL A 58 -10.55 -4.86 -8.70
CA VAL A 58 -9.66 -3.95 -7.98
C VAL A 58 -10.02 -2.50 -8.30
N LEU A 59 -9.92 -1.64 -7.28
CA LEU A 59 -10.13 -0.21 -7.43
C LEU A 59 -8.81 0.49 -7.81
N GLY A 60 -8.85 1.38 -8.78
CA GLY A 60 -7.72 2.22 -9.15
C GLY A 60 -7.48 3.32 -8.12
N GLN A 61 -6.22 3.50 -7.73
CA GLN A 61 -5.80 4.55 -6.80
C GLN A 61 -4.41 5.05 -7.19
N GLU A 62 -4.16 6.36 -7.10
CA GLU A 62 -2.86 6.92 -7.48
C GLU A 62 -1.74 6.50 -6.51
N ARG A 63 -2.00 6.63 -5.21
CA ARG A 63 -1.08 6.26 -4.11
C ARG A 63 -1.83 5.35 -3.13
N ILE A 64 -1.47 4.07 -3.08
CA ILE A 64 -2.11 3.07 -2.21
C ILE A 64 -1.67 3.26 -0.76
N CYS A 65 -0.36 3.34 -0.54
CA CYS A 65 0.23 3.62 0.76
C CYS A 65 1.11 4.86 0.65
N SER A 66 1.10 5.69 1.69
CA SER A 66 2.07 6.75 1.83
C SER A 66 3.39 6.24 2.39
N GLU A 67 4.42 7.08 2.32
CA GLU A 67 5.61 6.93 3.15
C GLU A 67 5.18 6.72 4.61
N ILE A 68 5.82 5.75 5.24
CA ILE A 68 5.73 5.51 6.67
C ILE A 68 6.87 6.31 7.28
N GLU A 69 6.51 7.27 8.13
CA GLU A 69 7.52 8.04 8.84
C GLU A 69 8.29 7.12 9.80
N GLN A 70 9.60 7.34 9.89
CA GLN A 70 10.44 6.63 10.84
C GLN A 70 10.01 6.97 12.26
N LEU A 71 10.21 6.03 13.18
CA LEU A 71 9.75 6.21 14.55
C LEU A 71 10.57 7.33 15.21
N PRO A 72 9.91 8.40 15.71
CA PRO A 72 10.62 9.54 16.25
C PRO A 72 11.33 9.17 17.55
N SER A 73 12.38 9.92 17.87
CA SER A 73 13.10 9.73 19.12
C SER A 73 12.28 10.23 20.31
N GLY A 74 12.18 9.43 21.38
CA GLY A 74 11.46 9.80 22.59
C GLY A 74 11.74 8.92 23.81
N PRO A 75 11.23 9.28 25.00
CA PRO A 75 11.52 8.59 26.25
C PRO A 75 11.05 7.12 26.28
N TRP A 76 10.02 6.78 25.49
CA TRP A 76 9.53 5.41 25.31
C TRP A 76 10.59 4.46 24.72
N LEU A 77 11.61 4.97 24.03
CA LEU A 77 12.72 4.13 23.53
C LEU A 77 13.47 3.45 24.67
N ASN A 78 13.61 4.14 25.82
CA ASN A 78 14.23 3.55 27.01
C ASN A 78 13.36 2.46 27.62
N GLU A 79 12.04 2.67 27.66
CA GLU A 79 11.08 1.66 28.12
C GLU A 79 11.13 0.41 27.24
N PHE A 80 11.07 0.56 25.91
CA PHE A 80 11.23 -0.56 24.98
C PHE A 80 12.54 -1.31 25.22
N LYS A 81 13.65 -0.59 25.39
CA LYS A 81 14.95 -1.19 25.69
C LYS A 81 14.95 -1.94 27.02
N MET A 82 14.34 -1.39 28.07
CA MET A 82 14.19 -2.06 29.38
C MET A 82 13.40 -3.37 29.26
N HIS A 83 12.42 -3.42 28.37
CA HIS A 83 11.64 -4.62 28.08
C HIS A 83 12.28 -5.54 27.02
N GLY A 84 13.51 -5.27 26.58
CA GLY A 84 14.20 -6.08 25.58
C GLY A 84 13.60 -5.99 24.17
N ILE A 85 12.78 -4.97 23.90
CA ILE A 85 12.17 -4.72 22.59
C ILE A 85 13.16 -3.92 21.74
N ARG A 86 13.52 -4.46 20.57
CA ARG A 86 14.43 -3.81 19.62
C ARG A 86 13.65 -3.24 18.44
N LEU A 87 13.77 -1.93 18.23
CA LEU A 87 13.22 -1.24 17.07
C LEU A 87 14.26 -1.13 15.96
N THR A 88 13.85 -1.33 14.71
CA THR A 88 14.71 -1.23 13.52
C THR A 88 14.44 0.00 12.68
N ASP A 89 13.27 0.63 12.84
CA ASP A 89 12.81 1.75 12.02
C ASP A 89 12.87 3.06 12.81
N LEU A 90 14.10 3.50 13.13
CA LEU A 90 14.37 4.71 13.91
C LEU A 90 14.93 5.81 13.00
N GLU A 91 14.57 7.07 13.27
CA GLU A 91 15.06 8.27 12.54
C GLU A 91 16.59 8.40 12.40
N ILE A 92 17.34 7.65 13.21
CA ILE A 92 18.80 7.74 13.34
C ILE A 92 19.53 7.16 12.12
N ASN A 93 18.86 6.32 11.32
CA ASN A 93 19.49 5.63 10.21
C ASN A 93 19.13 6.26 8.86
N LYS A 94 19.86 7.31 8.48
CA LYS A 94 20.01 7.67 7.05
C LYS A 94 20.88 6.61 6.37
N PHE A 95 20.34 5.41 6.16
CA PHE A 95 20.94 4.51 5.18
C PHE A 95 20.73 5.14 3.80
N ASN A 96 21.82 5.32 3.05
CA ASN A 96 21.74 5.53 1.60
C ASN A 96 21.12 4.25 1.04
N VAL A 97 19.80 4.26 0.85
CA VAL A 97 19.11 3.18 0.15
C VAL A 97 19.54 3.31 -1.32
N ASP A 98 20.35 2.37 -1.79
CA ASP A 98 20.64 2.24 -3.21
C ASP A 98 19.32 2.10 -3.96
N LYS A 99 19.03 3.07 -4.84
CA LYS A 99 17.76 3.18 -5.57
C LYS A 99 17.56 2.09 -6.62
N GLU A 100 18.47 1.13 -6.73
CA GLU A 100 18.36 0.02 -7.68
C GLU A 100 17.69 -1.18 -7.01
N ILE A 101 16.35 -1.19 -7.03
CA ILE A 101 15.63 -2.46 -7.06
C ILE A 101 15.86 -3.02 -8.46
N LYS A 102 16.85 -3.91 -8.62
CA LYS A 102 16.93 -4.76 -9.81
C LYS A 102 15.80 -5.76 -9.72
N LEU A 103 14.73 -5.49 -10.48
CA LEU A 103 13.74 -6.48 -10.84
C LEU A 103 14.47 -7.59 -11.61
N LEU A 104 14.57 -8.76 -10.97
CA LEU A 104 14.96 -10.02 -11.62
C LEU A 104 13.89 -10.45 -12.63
#